data_AF-A0A0M9EV72-F1
#
_entry.id   AF-A0A0M9EV72-F1
#
_cell.length_a   1.000
_cell.length_b   1.000
_cell.length_c   1.000
_cell.angle_alpha   90.00
_cell.angle_beta   90.00
_cell.angle_gamma   90.00
#
_symmetry.space_group_name_H-M   'P 1'
#
loop_
_entity.id
_entity.type
_entity.pdbx_description
1 polymer ?
#
loop_
_entity_poly.entity_id
_entity_poly.type
_entity_poly.pdbx_seq_one_letter_code
_entity_poly.pdbx_strand_id
1 'polypeptide(L)'
;MGCHCLADLDEEDASEDDDDTFGDAIDGMDVDRPRRKAYAYHAHGAKAGLLRSKFHNSKMPIYECHQSCACSINCPNRVVERGRTIPLEIFRTEDRGWGVRSPVPIKKGQFVDRYLGEIITSTEADRRRSQSAISQRKDVYLFALDKFTDPDSLDTRLKGPSLEVDGEFMSGPTRFINHSCEPNMRIFARVGDHADKHIHDLALFAIKDIPRGEELTFDYVDGVSHEGEESGEKSHMTPCLCGSKNCRKFLW
;
A
#
# COMPACT_ATOMS: atom_id res chain seq x y z
N MET A 1 10.24 26.06 10.71
CA MET A 1 8.84 25.58 10.92
C MET A 1 8.81 24.09 10.59
N GLY A 2 8.49 23.23 11.57
CA GLY A 2 8.48 21.77 11.44
C GLY A 2 7.09 21.20 11.20
N CYS A 3 6.97 19.98 10.66
CA CYS A 3 5.69 19.25 10.53
C CYS A 3 5.33 18.69 11.92
N HIS A 4 4.20 19.12 12.49
CA HIS A 4 3.72 18.66 13.81
C HIS A 4 2.88 17.36 13.75
N CYS A 5 2.72 16.77 12.55
CA CYS A 5 1.92 15.56 12.31
C CYS A 5 2.70 14.29 12.69
N LEU A 6 2.99 14.11 13.98
CA LEU A 6 3.71 12.95 14.49
C LEU A 6 2.70 11.88 14.97
N ALA A 7 2.90 10.61 14.58
CA ALA A 7 2.15 9.46 15.08
C ALA A 7 2.87 8.84 16.30
N ASP A 8 2.17 8.24 17.25
CA ASP A 8 2.79 7.67 18.46
C ASP A 8 3.71 6.47 18.13
N LEU A 9 4.87 6.36 18.80
CA LEU A 9 5.72 5.16 18.87
C LEU A 9 5.47 4.47 20.21
N ASP A 10 5.35 3.15 20.17
CA ASP A 10 5.35 2.31 21.37
C ASP A 10 6.79 1.95 21.75
N GLU A 11 7.05 1.71 23.05
CA GLU A 11 8.41 1.51 23.59
C GLU A 11 9.11 0.25 23.07
N GLU A 12 8.36 -0.75 22.60
CA GLU A 12 8.89 -1.98 22.00
C GLU A 12 9.46 -1.75 20.58
N ASP A 13 9.16 -0.60 19.95
CA ASP A 13 9.50 -0.30 18.55
C ASP A 13 10.91 0.30 18.36
N ALA A 14 11.70 0.46 19.43
CA ALA A 14 13.11 0.82 19.34
C ALA A 14 13.95 -0.42 18.99
N SER A 15 13.70 -1.04 17.83
CA SER A 15 14.55 -2.12 17.35
C SER A 15 15.97 -1.61 17.14
N GLU A 16 16.97 -2.43 17.49
CA GLU A 16 18.41 -2.11 17.34
C GLU A 16 18.81 -1.75 15.88
N ASP A 17 17.94 -2.02 14.90
CA ASP A 17 18.12 -1.69 13.48
C ASP A 17 17.65 -0.26 13.08
N ASP A 18 16.95 0.45 13.96
CA ASP A 18 16.40 1.79 13.73
C ASP A 18 17.23 2.85 14.46
N ASP A 19 18.50 2.98 14.05
CA ASP A 19 19.43 4.02 14.54
C ASP A 19 19.04 5.42 14.01
N ASP A 20 17.97 5.98 14.58
CA ASP A 20 17.72 7.42 14.59
C ASP A 20 17.90 7.96 16.03
N THR A 21 18.93 7.50 16.74
CA THR A 21 19.29 7.99 18.08
C THR A 21 20.18 9.24 18.00
N PHE A 22 19.55 10.43 17.97
CA PHE A 22 20.16 11.70 18.38
C PHE A 22 19.04 12.67 18.80
N GLY A 23 18.65 12.79 20.07
CA GLY A 23 19.27 13.49 21.21
C GLY A 23 18.08 14.15 21.93
N ASP A 24 17.79 13.92 23.21
CA ASP A 24 18.58 14.35 24.36
C ASP A 24 18.97 13.21 25.30
N ALA A 25 20.21 13.27 25.77
CA ALA A 25 20.68 12.51 26.91
C ALA A 25 20.03 13.05 28.20
N ILE A 26 19.29 12.21 28.91
CA ILE A 26 19.14 12.32 30.36
C ILE A 26 19.36 10.92 30.93
N ASP A 27 20.46 10.82 31.67
CA ASP A 27 20.82 9.74 32.57
C ASP A 27 19.70 9.53 33.61
N GLY A 28 19.35 8.27 33.88
CA GLY A 28 18.37 7.93 34.92
C GLY A 28 17.34 6.90 34.49
N MET A 29 17.25 5.83 35.27
CA MET A 29 16.15 4.87 35.26
C MET A 29 14.86 5.62 35.59
N ASP A 30 13.89 5.68 34.67
CA ASP A 30 12.55 6.19 35.00
C ASP A 30 11.47 5.54 34.13
N VAL A 31 10.38 5.14 34.79
CA VAL A 31 9.28 4.27 34.29
C VAL A 31 8.14 5.12 33.69
N ASP A 32 8.43 6.34 33.24
CA ASP A 32 7.44 7.32 32.77
C ASP A 32 7.93 8.05 31.50
N ARG A 33 8.41 7.30 30.49
CA ARG A 33 8.84 7.90 29.22
C ARG A 33 7.62 8.17 28.32
N PRO A 34 7.44 9.42 27.83
CA PRO A 34 6.37 9.73 26.90
C PRO A 34 6.58 8.96 25.58
N ARG A 35 5.53 8.29 25.09
CA ARG A 35 5.47 7.67 23.76
C ARG A 35 6.08 8.63 22.73
N ARG A 36 7.23 8.27 22.17
CA ARG A 36 7.96 9.10 21.22
C ARG A 36 7.11 9.21 19.97
N LYS A 37 6.76 10.38 19.47
CA LYS A 37 5.98 10.43 18.23
C LYS A 37 6.92 10.41 17.02
N ALA A 38 6.73 9.50 16.07
CA ALA A 38 7.50 9.46 14.82
C ALA A 38 6.62 9.21 13.59
N TYR A 39 7.09 9.73 12.46
CA TYR A 39 6.47 9.52 11.15
C TYR A 39 6.54 8.05 10.73
N ALA A 40 5.73 7.69 9.73
CA ALA A 40 5.80 6.38 9.10
C ALA A 40 7.16 6.10 8.42
N TYR A 41 7.94 7.14 8.16
CA TYR A 41 9.22 7.08 7.46
C TYR A 41 10.40 7.39 8.38
N HIS A 42 11.57 6.86 8.02
CA HIS A 42 12.83 7.37 8.54
C HIS A 42 13.05 8.81 8.05
N ALA A 43 13.34 9.73 8.96
CA ALA A 43 13.53 11.14 8.61
C ALA A 43 14.96 11.43 8.13
N HIS A 44 15.93 10.66 8.63
CA HIS A 44 17.36 10.90 8.43
C HIS A 44 18.12 9.58 8.16
N GLY A 45 19.43 9.70 7.97
CA GLY A 45 20.32 8.55 7.75
C GLY A 45 20.18 7.87 6.38
N ALA A 46 20.84 6.70 6.25
CA ALA A 46 20.87 5.94 5.00
C ALA A 46 19.51 5.34 4.58
N LYS A 47 18.56 5.32 5.52
CA LYS A 47 17.17 4.86 5.34
C LYS A 47 16.18 6.02 5.13
N ALA A 48 16.62 7.29 5.09
CA ALA A 48 15.74 8.45 4.95
C ALA A 48 14.72 8.28 3.80
N GLY A 49 13.45 8.50 4.10
CA GLY A 49 12.33 8.33 3.16
C GLY A 49 11.84 6.88 2.97
N LEU A 50 12.50 5.88 3.54
CA LEU A 50 11.99 4.51 3.59
C LEU A 50 10.96 4.36 4.70
N LEU A 51 9.96 3.52 4.45
CA LEU A 51 8.94 3.11 5.40
C LEU A 51 9.57 2.33 6.55
N ARG A 52 9.18 2.65 7.79
CA ARG A 52 9.72 2.01 8.99
C ARG A 52 9.30 0.54 9.06
N SER A 53 10.19 -0.26 9.67
CA SER A 53 10.06 -1.71 9.82
C SER A 53 8.69 -2.16 10.34
N LYS A 54 8.16 -1.45 11.34
CA LYS A 54 6.86 -1.72 11.97
C LYS A 54 5.67 -1.71 11.00
N PHE A 55 5.76 -0.97 9.91
CA PHE A 55 4.66 -0.92 8.93
C PHE A 55 4.65 -2.14 8.02
N HIS A 56 5.80 -2.72 7.66
CA HIS A 56 5.92 -3.74 6.61
C HIS A 56 4.94 -4.90 6.77
N ASN A 57 4.76 -5.39 8.00
CA ASN A 57 3.88 -6.51 8.32
C ASN A 57 2.57 -6.08 9.00
N SER A 58 2.38 -4.78 9.27
CA SER A 58 1.16 -4.27 9.89
C SER A 58 0.09 -3.98 8.83
N LYS A 59 -1.16 -3.81 9.26
CA LYS A 59 -2.22 -3.20 8.44
C LYS A 59 -2.41 -1.71 8.76
N MET A 60 -1.48 -1.04 9.44
CA MET A 60 -1.65 0.35 9.85
C MET A 60 -1.69 1.29 8.63
N PRO A 61 -2.60 2.28 8.59
CA PRO A 61 -2.58 3.30 7.56
C PRO A 61 -1.41 4.26 7.76
N ILE A 62 -0.98 4.88 6.67
CA ILE A 62 0.05 5.92 6.65
C ILE A 62 -0.64 7.28 6.65
N TYR A 63 -0.38 8.11 7.65
CA TYR A 63 -0.84 9.51 7.69
C TYR A 63 0.29 10.44 7.27
N GLU A 64 0.12 11.12 6.14
CA GLU A 64 1.08 12.09 5.62
C GLU A 64 0.64 13.55 5.87
N CYS A 65 1.62 14.44 5.94
CA CYS A 65 1.39 15.88 5.81
C CYS A 65 0.76 16.14 4.39
N HIS A 66 -0.08 17.16 4.24
CA HIS A 66 -0.79 17.49 2.98
C HIS A 66 -0.82 19.02 2.74
N GLN A 67 -1.46 19.48 1.67
CA GLN A 67 -1.42 20.89 1.22
C GLN A 67 -1.81 21.93 2.30
N SER A 68 -2.67 21.56 3.26
CA SER A 68 -3.08 22.45 4.35
C SER A 68 -2.08 22.53 5.51
N CYS A 69 -1.05 21.68 5.52
CA CYS A 69 -0.01 21.72 6.54
C CYS A 69 0.98 22.87 6.29
N ALA A 70 1.46 23.51 7.36
CA ALA A 70 2.45 24.60 7.30
C ALA A 70 3.88 24.18 6.87
N CYS A 71 4.12 22.89 6.63
CA CYS A 71 5.42 22.37 6.20
C CYS A 71 5.57 22.40 4.67
N SER A 72 6.81 22.47 4.19
CA SER A 72 7.13 22.48 2.76
C SER A 72 7.02 21.10 2.11
N ILE A 73 7.17 21.05 0.78
CA ILE A 73 7.19 19.81 -0.01
C ILE A 73 8.31 18.84 0.39
N ASN A 74 9.38 19.35 1.00
CA ASN A 74 10.52 18.57 1.50
C ASN A 74 10.25 17.96 2.89
N CYS A 75 9.04 18.08 3.42
CA CYS A 75 8.65 17.43 4.67
C CYS A 75 8.95 15.91 4.60
N PRO A 76 9.62 15.32 5.60
CA PRO A 76 9.90 13.88 5.60
C PRO A 76 8.62 13.02 5.58
N ASN A 77 7.47 13.59 5.98
CA ASN A 77 6.16 12.94 5.97
C ASN A 77 5.29 13.30 4.74
N ARG A 78 5.90 13.38 3.55
CA ARG A 78 5.22 13.63 2.24
C ARG A 78 5.79 12.75 1.12
N VAL A 79 6.20 11.52 1.45
CA VAL A 79 6.85 10.59 0.51
C VAL A 79 5.91 10.20 -0.63
N VAL A 80 4.70 9.76 -0.32
CA VAL A 80 3.70 9.33 -1.31
C VAL A 80 3.18 10.53 -2.09
N GLU A 81 2.92 11.67 -1.43
CA GLU A 81 2.48 12.91 -2.09
C GLU A 81 3.44 13.37 -3.20
N ARG A 82 4.75 13.21 -2.99
CA ARG A 82 5.77 13.58 -3.98
C ARG A 82 5.75 12.70 -5.24
N GLY A 83 5.03 11.59 -5.23
CA GLY A 83 4.90 10.68 -6.36
C GLY A 83 6.14 9.83 -6.60
N ARG A 84 6.07 9.01 -7.65
CA ARG A 84 7.11 8.05 -8.02
C ARG A 84 8.45 8.74 -8.28
N THR A 85 9.50 8.23 -7.63
CA THR A 85 10.90 8.70 -7.78
C THR A 85 11.81 7.71 -8.50
N ILE A 86 11.30 6.53 -8.85
CA ILE A 86 12.05 5.48 -9.54
C ILE A 86 11.56 5.27 -10.98
N PRO A 87 12.46 4.97 -11.94
CA PRO A 87 12.05 4.55 -13.27
C PRO A 87 11.36 3.18 -13.19
N LEU A 88 10.33 2.99 -14.01
CA LEU A 88 9.66 1.69 -14.19
C LEU A 88 9.64 1.34 -15.68
N GLU A 89 9.75 0.06 -15.95
CA GLU A 89 9.69 -0.53 -17.28
C GLU A 89 8.55 -1.54 -17.31
N ILE A 90 7.60 -1.33 -18.23
CA ILE A 90 6.58 -2.32 -18.56
C ILE A 90 7.19 -3.30 -19.56
N PHE A 91 7.12 -4.59 -19.27
CA PHE A 91 7.71 -5.63 -20.11
C PHE A 91 6.73 -6.79 -20.32
N ARG A 92 6.98 -7.62 -21.34
CA ARG A 92 6.18 -8.82 -21.61
C ARG A 92 6.75 -10.00 -20.81
N THR A 93 5.93 -10.62 -19.98
CA THR A 93 6.25 -11.89 -19.30
C THR A 93 5.97 -13.08 -20.22
N GLU A 94 6.47 -14.25 -19.86
CA GLU A 94 6.29 -15.47 -20.65
C GLU A 94 4.86 -16.02 -20.56
N ASP A 95 4.19 -15.87 -19.40
CA ASP A 95 2.97 -16.60 -19.04
C ASP A 95 1.84 -15.72 -18.46
N ARG A 96 2.14 -14.51 -17.96
CA ARG A 96 1.18 -13.62 -17.28
C ARG A 96 0.79 -12.37 -18.09
N GLY A 97 1.31 -12.23 -19.30
CA GLY A 97 1.03 -11.09 -20.17
C GLY A 97 2.02 -9.94 -19.95
N TRP A 98 1.54 -8.77 -19.53
CA TRP A 98 2.40 -7.65 -19.20
C TRP A 98 2.82 -7.72 -17.73
N GLY A 99 4.00 -7.22 -17.41
CA GLY A 99 4.54 -7.10 -16.07
C GLY A 99 5.28 -5.77 -15.91
N VAL A 100 5.70 -5.45 -14.68
CA VAL A 100 6.49 -4.26 -14.39
C VAL A 100 7.78 -4.66 -13.70
N ARG A 101 8.88 -4.01 -14.06
CA ARG A 101 10.17 -4.12 -13.37
C ARG A 101 10.82 -2.75 -13.24
N SER A 102 11.87 -2.66 -12.43
CA SER A 102 12.69 -1.45 -12.31
C SER A 102 14.09 -1.67 -12.89
N PRO A 103 14.64 -0.74 -13.70
CA PRO A 103 16.02 -0.80 -14.16
C PRO A 103 17.03 -0.40 -13.08
N VAL A 104 16.57 -0.01 -11.88
CA VAL A 104 17.39 0.27 -10.69
C VAL A 104 16.96 -0.60 -9.51
N PRO A 105 17.86 -0.96 -8.58
CA PRO A 105 17.45 -1.68 -7.37
C PRO A 105 16.50 -0.83 -6.52
N ILE A 106 15.56 -1.49 -5.82
CA ILE A 106 14.60 -0.86 -4.91
C ILE A 106 14.86 -1.42 -3.51
N LYS A 107 15.01 -0.56 -2.51
CA LYS A 107 15.23 -0.98 -1.12
C LYS A 107 13.92 -1.39 -0.46
N LYS A 108 13.98 -2.30 0.51
CA LYS A 108 12.87 -2.58 1.42
C LYS A 108 12.39 -1.29 2.10
N GLY A 109 11.07 -1.09 2.12
CA GLY A 109 10.42 0.12 2.61
C GLY A 109 10.39 1.27 1.61
N GLN A 110 10.94 1.12 0.41
CA GLN A 110 10.91 2.20 -0.59
C GLN A 110 9.53 2.29 -1.26
N PHE A 111 9.03 3.53 -1.37
CA PHE A 111 7.83 3.83 -2.15
C PHE A 111 8.09 3.62 -3.64
N VAL A 112 7.20 2.90 -4.32
CA VAL A 112 7.28 2.58 -5.74
C VAL A 112 6.42 3.55 -6.55
N ASP A 113 5.10 3.47 -6.38
CA ASP A 113 4.12 4.36 -7.01
C ASP A 113 2.74 4.14 -6.36
N ARG A 114 1.71 4.91 -6.74
CA ARG A 114 0.32 4.66 -6.35
C ARG A 114 -0.41 3.81 -7.38
N TYR A 115 -1.36 3.00 -6.92
CA TYR A 115 -2.41 2.47 -7.79
C TYR A 115 -3.44 3.57 -8.06
N LEU A 116 -3.59 3.95 -9.32
CA LEU A 116 -4.46 5.03 -9.78
C LEU A 116 -5.60 4.48 -10.65
N GLY A 117 -6.70 5.22 -10.73
CA GLY A 117 -7.86 4.84 -11.53
C GLY A 117 -9.00 5.82 -11.36
N GLU A 118 -10.12 5.50 -11.98
CA GLU A 118 -11.38 6.21 -11.72
C GLU A 118 -11.93 5.75 -10.37
N ILE A 119 -12.20 6.69 -9.45
CA ILE A 119 -12.86 6.36 -8.18
C ILE A 119 -14.36 6.26 -8.45
N ILE A 120 -14.94 5.09 -8.19
CA ILE A 120 -16.33 4.77 -8.45
C ILE A 120 -17.02 4.25 -7.18
N THR A 121 -18.35 4.30 -7.16
CA THR A 121 -19.14 3.71 -6.07
C THR A 121 -19.17 2.19 -6.19
N SER A 122 -19.37 1.48 -5.08
CA SER A 122 -19.57 0.02 -5.09
C SER A 122 -20.72 -0.40 -6.04
N THR A 123 -21.81 0.35 -6.11
CA THR A 123 -22.90 0.08 -7.07
C THR A 123 -22.45 0.17 -8.53
N GLU A 124 -21.61 1.15 -8.86
CA GLU A 124 -21.04 1.27 -10.21
C GLU A 124 -20.02 0.16 -10.48
N ALA A 125 -19.22 -0.23 -9.49
CA ALA A 125 -18.29 -1.35 -9.60
C ALA A 125 -19.06 -2.67 -9.88
N ASP A 126 -20.15 -2.94 -9.16
CA ASP A 126 -21.00 -4.13 -9.38
C ASP A 126 -21.68 -4.10 -10.76
N ARG A 127 -22.11 -2.92 -11.20
CA ARG A 127 -22.64 -2.74 -12.56
C ARG A 127 -21.57 -3.05 -13.62
N ARG A 128 -20.32 -2.65 -13.40
CA ARG A 128 -19.20 -2.96 -14.31
C ARG A 128 -18.79 -4.43 -14.26
N ARG A 129 -18.78 -5.07 -13.08
CA ARG A 129 -18.53 -6.51 -12.90
C ARG A 129 -19.55 -7.35 -13.68
N SER A 130 -20.83 -7.02 -13.55
CA SER A 130 -21.94 -7.75 -14.19
C SER A 130 -22.03 -7.57 -15.71
N GLN A 131 -21.56 -6.43 -16.24
CA GLN A 131 -21.53 -6.18 -17.69
C GLN A 131 -20.28 -6.70 -18.41
N SER A 132 -19.21 -6.99 -17.68
CA SER A 132 -18.01 -7.55 -18.29
C SER A 132 -18.30 -8.96 -18.77
N ALA A 133 -18.16 -9.19 -20.09
CA ALA A 133 -18.30 -10.51 -20.71
C ALA A 133 -17.31 -11.55 -20.14
N ILE A 134 -16.27 -11.08 -19.45
CA ILE A 134 -15.32 -11.86 -18.67
C ILE A 134 -15.21 -11.16 -17.31
N SER A 135 -16.23 -11.29 -16.45
CA SER A 135 -16.28 -10.69 -15.11
C SER A 135 -14.94 -10.81 -14.37
N GLN A 136 -14.29 -11.97 -14.48
CA GLN A 136 -12.98 -12.28 -13.89
C GLN A 136 -11.82 -11.38 -14.32
N ARG A 137 -11.85 -10.75 -15.50
CA ARG A 137 -10.81 -9.78 -15.89
C ARG A 137 -11.06 -8.40 -15.27
N LYS A 138 -12.31 -8.09 -14.92
CA LYS A 138 -12.66 -6.80 -14.35
C LYS A 138 -12.20 -6.69 -12.90
N ASP A 139 -12.31 -7.79 -12.15
CA ASP A 139 -11.85 -7.86 -10.75
C ASP A 139 -10.34 -7.63 -10.60
N VAL A 140 -9.56 -7.83 -11.66
CA VAL A 140 -8.11 -7.51 -11.69
C VAL A 140 -7.82 -6.03 -11.55
N TYR A 141 -8.73 -5.16 -11.99
CA TYR A 141 -8.48 -3.72 -12.08
C TYR A 141 -9.22 -2.91 -11.02
N LEU A 142 -10.05 -3.56 -10.21
CA LEU A 142 -10.86 -2.94 -9.16
C LEU A 142 -10.22 -3.15 -7.79
N PHE A 143 -9.94 -2.05 -7.10
CA PHE A 143 -9.40 -2.07 -5.73
C PHE A 143 -10.29 -1.27 -4.78
N ALA A 144 -10.80 -1.92 -3.74
CA ALA A 144 -11.61 -1.27 -2.72
C ALA A 144 -10.78 -0.30 -1.85
N LEU A 145 -11.40 0.82 -1.48
CA LEU A 145 -10.87 1.81 -0.52
C LEU A 145 -11.48 1.55 0.86
N ASP A 146 -11.34 0.32 1.35
CA ASP A 146 -12.05 -0.21 2.52
C ASP A 146 -11.27 -0.09 3.84
N LYS A 147 -10.07 0.49 3.82
CA LYS A 147 -9.16 0.54 4.98
C LYS A 147 -9.82 1.09 6.25
N PHE A 148 -10.73 2.04 6.06
CA PHE A 148 -11.42 2.78 7.11
C PHE A 148 -12.92 2.49 7.14
N THR A 149 -13.41 1.50 6.39
CA THR A 149 -14.82 1.11 6.44
C THR A 149 -15.13 0.54 7.82
N ASP A 150 -16.08 1.17 8.50
CA ASP A 150 -16.49 0.86 9.86
C ASP A 150 -17.97 1.23 10.02
N PRO A 151 -18.87 0.23 10.17
CA PRO A 151 -20.31 0.46 10.36
C PRO A 151 -20.64 1.37 11.55
N ASP A 152 -19.78 1.40 12.57
CA ASP A 152 -19.96 2.16 13.80
C ASP A 152 -19.29 3.55 13.75
N SER A 153 -18.61 3.89 12.65
CA SER A 153 -17.93 5.17 12.46
C SER A 153 -18.88 6.36 12.59
N LEU A 154 -18.46 7.45 13.22
CA LEU A 154 -19.23 8.71 13.24
C LEU A 154 -19.29 9.38 11.86
N ASP A 155 -18.31 9.14 11.00
CA ASP A 155 -18.30 9.60 9.61
C ASP A 155 -19.18 8.69 8.75
N THR A 156 -20.29 9.25 8.25
CA THR A 156 -21.28 8.52 7.45
C THR A 156 -20.72 7.96 6.15
N ARG A 157 -19.63 8.54 5.62
CA ARG A 157 -18.95 8.06 4.41
C ARG A 157 -18.19 6.75 4.63
N LEU A 158 -17.94 6.37 5.89
CA LEU A 158 -17.23 5.16 6.28
C LEU A 158 -18.16 4.01 6.71
N LYS A 159 -19.46 4.28 6.91
CA LYS A 159 -20.43 3.27 7.39
C LYS A 159 -20.87 2.28 6.32
N GLY A 160 -20.89 2.73 5.07
CA GLY A 160 -21.44 1.98 3.94
C GLY A 160 -20.36 1.20 3.17
N PRO A 161 -20.76 0.61 2.03
CA PRO A 161 -19.81 0.05 1.07
C PRO A 161 -18.75 1.09 0.71
N SER A 162 -17.49 0.67 0.69
CA SER A 162 -16.38 1.53 0.27
C SER A 162 -16.49 1.91 -1.20
N LEU A 163 -15.84 3.01 -1.56
CA LEU A 163 -15.56 3.32 -2.95
C LEU A 163 -14.49 2.36 -3.49
N GLU A 164 -14.38 2.27 -4.81
CA GLU A 164 -13.39 1.43 -5.48
C GLU A 164 -12.62 2.24 -6.52
N VAL A 165 -11.36 1.88 -6.76
CA VAL A 165 -10.52 2.43 -7.82
C VAL A 165 -10.52 1.48 -9.01
N ASP A 166 -11.00 1.95 -10.16
CA ASP A 166 -11.04 1.22 -11.43
C ASP A 166 -9.92 1.67 -12.36
N GLY A 167 -8.91 0.81 -12.53
CA GLY A 167 -7.72 1.07 -13.34
C GLY A 167 -7.77 0.55 -14.78
N GLU A 168 -8.89 -0.02 -15.26
CA GLU A 168 -8.92 -0.77 -16.53
C GLU A 168 -8.51 0.08 -17.74
N PHE A 169 -9.13 1.26 -17.89
CA PHE A 169 -8.94 2.13 -19.06
C PHE A 169 -8.04 3.35 -18.79
N MET A 170 -7.87 3.73 -17.51
CA MET A 170 -7.08 4.89 -17.11
C MET A 170 -6.36 4.58 -15.80
N SER A 171 -5.03 4.50 -15.82
CA SER A 171 -4.21 4.24 -14.62
C SER A 171 -2.73 4.59 -14.86
N GLY A 172 -1.92 4.48 -13.81
CA GLY A 172 -0.47 4.54 -13.88
C GLY A 172 0.17 3.21 -14.32
N PRO A 173 1.52 3.10 -14.27
CA PRO A 173 2.24 1.88 -14.61
C PRO A 173 1.86 0.68 -13.74
N THR A 174 1.41 0.95 -12.51
CA THR A 174 1.13 -0.08 -11.49
C THR A 174 -0.01 -1.02 -11.86
N ARG A 175 -0.91 -0.64 -12.78
CA ARG A 175 -1.97 -1.53 -13.27
C ARG A 175 -1.46 -2.80 -13.96
N PHE A 176 -0.19 -2.80 -14.36
CA PHE A 176 0.46 -3.94 -15.02
C PHE A 176 1.28 -4.80 -14.06
N ILE A 177 1.33 -4.46 -12.77
CA ILE A 177 2.05 -5.26 -11.78
C ILE A 177 1.27 -6.54 -11.54
N ASN A 178 1.91 -7.70 -11.71
CA ASN A 178 1.25 -8.99 -11.57
C ASN A 178 1.07 -9.41 -10.11
N HIS A 179 0.13 -10.32 -9.91
CA HIS A 179 -0.08 -11.03 -8.66
C HIS A 179 1.10 -11.95 -8.30
N SER A 180 1.44 -12.03 -7.01
CA SER A 180 2.22 -13.13 -6.44
C SER A 180 1.73 -13.51 -5.05
N CYS A 181 1.68 -14.81 -4.74
CA CYS A 181 1.42 -15.31 -3.39
C CYS A 181 2.62 -15.11 -2.44
N GLU A 182 3.82 -14.85 -2.98
CA GLU A 182 5.02 -14.47 -2.21
C GLU A 182 5.58 -13.14 -2.76
N PRO A 183 4.85 -12.04 -2.60
CA PRO A 183 5.16 -10.80 -3.29
C PRO A 183 6.44 -10.13 -2.76
N ASN A 184 6.94 -9.17 -3.54
CA ASN A 184 8.01 -8.26 -3.13
C ASN A 184 7.51 -6.83 -2.83
N MET A 185 6.24 -6.53 -3.11
CA MET A 185 5.58 -5.29 -2.72
C MET A 185 4.25 -5.53 -2.01
N ARG A 186 3.73 -4.47 -1.38
CA ARG A 186 2.41 -4.44 -0.74
C ARG A 186 1.77 -3.06 -0.87
N ILE A 187 0.44 -3.03 -0.89
CA ILE A 187 -0.36 -1.80 -0.85
C ILE A 187 -0.52 -1.33 0.59
N PHE A 188 -0.35 -0.03 0.81
CA PHE A 188 -0.64 0.67 2.05
C PHE A 188 -1.63 1.79 1.77
N ALA A 189 -2.65 1.92 2.63
CA ALA A 189 -3.55 3.05 2.60
C ALA A 189 -2.81 4.30 3.10
N ARG A 190 -2.71 5.32 2.26
CA ARG A 190 -2.14 6.62 2.64
C ARG A 190 -3.22 7.68 2.70
N VAL A 191 -3.26 8.42 3.80
CA VAL A 191 -4.19 9.52 4.06
C VAL A 191 -3.40 10.82 4.13
N GLY A 192 -3.78 11.79 3.31
CA GLY A 192 -3.31 13.17 3.43
C GLY A 192 -4.20 13.94 4.40
N ASP A 193 -5.31 14.48 3.89
CA ASP A 193 -6.33 15.10 4.74
C ASP A 193 -7.09 14.01 5.53
N HIS A 194 -7.19 14.18 6.85
CA HIS A 194 -7.89 13.23 7.73
C HIS A 194 -9.41 13.17 7.44
N ALA A 195 -9.98 14.20 6.81
CA ALA A 195 -11.35 14.21 6.33
C ALA A 195 -11.56 13.29 5.11
N ASP A 196 -10.49 12.89 4.41
CA ASP A 196 -10.54 12.16 3.15
C ASP A 196 -10.17 10.68 3.28
N LYS A 197 -10.31 10.11 4.48
CA LYS A 197 -10.07 8.68 4.73
C LYS A 197 -10.84 7.74 3.78
N HIS A 198 -12.07 8.09 3.44
CA HIS A 198 -12.93 7.35 2.51
C HIS A 198 -12.43 7.30 1.06
N ILE A 199 -11.44 8.13 0.70
CA ILE A 199 -10.80 8.20 -0.63
C ILE A 199 -9.26 8.13 -0.50
N HIS A 200 -8.77 7.36 0.47
CA HIS A 200 -7.34 7.22 0.72
C HIS A 200 -6.58 6.74 -0.52
N ASP A 201 -5.31 7.13 -0.64
CA ASP A 201 -4.42 6.64 -1.70
C ASP A 201 -4.10 5.14 -1.48
N LEU A 202 -3.90 4.40 -2.57
CA LEU A 202 -3.35 3.04 -2.57
C LEU A 202 -1.86 3.10 -2.93
N ALA A 203 -0.98 3.17 -1.93
CA ALA A 203 0.45 3.36 -2.13
C ALA A 203 1.20 2.02 -2.12
N LEU A 204 1.94 1.70 -3.19
CA LEU A 204 2.76 0.49 -3.26
C LEU A 204 4.16 0.74 -2.68
N PHE A 205 4.52 -0.07 -1.70
CA PHE A 205 5.85 -0.08 -1.08
C PHE A 205 6.51 -1.44 -1.26
N ALA A 206 7.83 -1.44 -1.46
CA ALA A 206 8.61 -2.67 -1.42
C ALA A 206 8.68 -3.22 0.01
N ILE A 207 8.42 -4.51 0.18
CA ILE A 207 8.50 -5.22 1.48
C ILE A 207 9.76 -6.10 1.59
N LYS A 208 10.55 -6.14 0.51
CA LYS A 208 11.85 -6.80 0.38
C LYS A 208 12.79 -5.87 -0.40
N ASP A 209 14.10 -6.09 -0.32
CA ASP A 209 15.01 -5.51 -1.31
C ASP A 209 14.75 -6.18 -2.65
N ILE A 210 14.60 -5.39 -3.71
CA ILE A 210 14.27 -5.84 -5.06
C ILE A 210 15.45 -5.52 -5.98
N PRO A 211 16.19 -6.53 -6.44
CA PRO A 211 17.24 -6.37 -7.44
C PRO A 211 16.74 -5.71 -8.73
N ARG A 212 17.66 -5.04 -9.43
CA ARG A 212 17.40 -4.52 -10.78
C ARG A 212 16.87 -5.64 -11.69
N GLY A 213 15.80 -5.34 -12.40
CA GLY A 213 15.22 -6.22 -13.41
C GLY A 213 14.33 -7.34 -12.86
N GLU A 214 14.23 -7.50 -11.54
CA GLU A 214 13.24 -8.39 -10.93
C GLU A 214 11.82 -7.86 -11.19
N GLU A 215 10.89 -8.77 -11.47
CA GLU A 215 9.48 -8.44 -11.67
C GLU A 215 8.88 -7.95 -10.34
N LEU A 216 8.23 -6.79 -10.39
CA LEU A 216 7.47 -6.27 -9.28
C LEU A 216 6.14 -7.03 -9.17
N THR A 217 5.79 -7.48 -7.97
CA THR A 217 4.55 -8.22 -7.70
C THR A 217 3.96 -7.84 -6.35
N PHE A 218 2.64 -7.92 -6.22
CA PHE A 218 1.93 -7.77 -4.94
C PHE A 218 0.82 -8.83 -4.83
N ASP A 219 0.33 -9.04 -3.61
CA ASP A 219 -0.82 -9.90 -3.39
C ASP A 219 -2.11 -9.11 -3.62
N TYR A 220 -2.86 -9.45 -4.66
CA TYR A 220 -4.12 -8.78 -5.04
C TYR A 220 -5.19 -8.79 -3.94
N VAL A 221 -5.15 -9.76 -3.03
CA VAL A 221 -6.14 -9.90 -1.94
C VAL A 221 -5.52 -9.74 -0.55
N ASP A 222 -4.25 -9.37 -0.45
CA ASP A 222 -3.50 -9.22 0.82
C ASP A 222 -3.68 -10.41 1.78
N GLY A 223 -3.66 -11.63 1.25
CA GLY A 223 -3.85 -12.88 2.01
C GLY A 223 -5.26 -13.15 2.51
N VAL A 224 -6.26 -12.33 2.15
CA VAL A 224 -7.67 -12.61 2.41
C VAL A 224 -8.15 -13.60 1.35
N SER A 225 -8.09 -14.89 1.65
CA SER A 225 -8.87 -15.87 0.88
C SER A 225 -10.34 -15.68 1.24
N HIS A 226 -11.21 -15.56 0.24
CA HIS A 226 -12.66 -15.69 0.45
C HIS A 226 -12.98 -17.11 0.91
N GLU A 227 -12.77 -17.43 2.19
CA GLU A 227 -13.18 -18.70 2.82
C GLU A 227 -14.71 -18.80 3.01
N GLY A 228 -15.50 -17.99 2.30
CA GLY A 228 -16.94 -17.85 2.49
C GLY A 228 -17.83 -18.29 1.33
N GLU A 229 -17.28 -18.64 0.15
CA GLU A 229 -18.07 -19.15 -0.99
C GLU A 229 -17.74 -20.61 -1.27
N GLU A 230 -17.98 -21.49 -0.30
CA GLU A 230 -17.93 -22.96 -0.50
C GLU A 230 -19.09 -23.50 -1.39
N SER A 231 -19.82 -22.64 -2.11
CA SER A 231 -20.96 -23.04 -2.93
C SER A 231 -21.03 -22.40 -4.32
N GLY A 232 -19.95 -21.75 -4.78
CA GLY A 232 -19.79 -21.30 -6.18
C GLY A 232 -18.96 -22.29 -7.00
N GLU A 233 -19.39 -22.61 -8.22
CA GLU A 233 -18.66 -23.54 -9.09
C GLU A 233 -17.19 -23.10 -9.30
N LYS A 234 -16.23 -23.96 -8.94
CA LYS A 234 -14.78 -23.80 -9.21
C LYS A 234 -14.42 -23.59 -10.69
N SER A 235 -15.39 -23.64 -11.60
CA SER A 235 -15.25 -23.41 -13.04
C SER A 235 -14.94 -21.94 -13.38
N HIS A 236 -15.15 -21.01 -12.45
CA HIS A 236 -15.00 -19.56 -12.67
C HIS A 236 -13.85 -18.89 -11.90
N MET A 237 -12.77 -19.61 -11.56
CA MET A 237 -11.60 -18.99 -10.93
C MET A 237 -10.42 -18.87 -11.90
N THR A 238 -9.77 -17.69 -11.93
CA THR A 238 -8.58 -17.49 -12.77
C THR A 238 -7.35 -18.16 -12.13
N PRO A 239 -6.68 -19.10 -12.83
CA PRO A 239 -5.50 -19.77 -12.30
C PRO A 239 -4.35 -18.79 -12.00
N CYS A 240 -3.70 -18.97 -10.85
CA CYS A 240 -2.53 -18.22 -10.46
C CYS A 240 -1.26 -18.85 -11.06
N LEU A 241 -0.51 -18.05 -11.81
CA LEU A 241 0.73 -18.45 -12.48
C LEU A 241 1.96 -17.81 -11.83
N CYS A 242 1.93 -17.46 -10.54
CA CYS A 242 3.03 -16.72 -9.90
C CYS A 242 4.32 -17.52 -9.70
N GLY A 243 4.30 -18.85 -9.87
CA GLY A 243 5.48 -19.72 -9.71
C GLY A 243 5.97 -19.92 -8.27
N SER A 244 5.36 -19.28 -7.27
CA SER A 244 5.69 -19.47 -5.85
C SER A 244 5.43 -20.91 -5.39
N LYS A 245 6.30 -21.42 -4.50
CA LYS A 245 6.13 -22.73 -3.85
C LYS A 245 4.86 -22.79 -2.99
N ASN A 246 4.48 -21.66 -2.40
CA ASN A 246 3.32 -21.50 -1.52
C ASN A 246 2.11 -20.90 -2.26
N CYS A 247 2.02 -21.12 -3.58
CA CYS A 247 0.95 -20.57 -4.40
C CYS A 247 -0.45 -21.10 -4.01
N ARG A 248 -1.40 -20.18 -3.83
CA ARG A 248 -2.83 -20.44 -3.52
C ARG A 248 -3.66 -20.95 -4.70
N LYS A 249 -3.03 -21.21 -5.84
CA LYS A 249 -3.59 -21.78 -7.08
C LYS A 249 -4.51 -20.87 -7.89
N PHE A 250 -5.19 -19.92 -7.28
CA PHE A 250 -6.06 -18.95 -7.95
C PHE A 250 -5.73 -17.51 -7.52
N LEU A 251 -6.11 -16.53 -8.34
CA LEU A 251 -5.78 -15.11 -8.09
C LEU A 251 -6.55 -14.48 -6.92
N TRP A 252 -7.76 -14.98 -6.67
CA TRP A 252 -8.72 -14.53 -5.66
C TRP A 252 -9.06 -15.68 -4.71
#